data_AF-A0A7V1JJB8-F1
#
_entry.id   AF-A0A7V1JJB8-F1
#
_cell.length_a   1.000
_cell.length_b   1.000
_cell.length_c   1.000
_cell.angle_alpha   90.00
_cell.angle_beta   90.00
_cell.angle_gamma   90.00
#
_symmetry.space_group_name_H-M   'P 1'
#
loop_
_entity.id
_entity.type
_entity.pdbx_description
1 polymer ?
#
loop_
_entity_poly.entity_id
_entity_poly.type
_entity_poly.pdbx_seq_one_letter_code
_entity_poly.pdbx_strand_id
1 'polypeptide(L)'
;MREATLCFLVQGNPPNRVLLGLEKVDFGTGKYNGFGGKNDIPFEHMWRDNLYWLPRILAGERIRASFTFGEDNETVAALEIEVWDGA
;
A
#
# COMPACT_ATOMS: atom_id res chain seq x y z
N MET A 1 4.31 13.60 12.67
CA MET A 1 3.57 12.49 12.04
C MET A 1 2.18 12.99 11.69
N ARG A 2 1.68 12.73 10.48
CA ARG A 2 0.29 13.08 10.11
C ARG A 2 -0.52 11.78 10.10
N GLU A 3 -1.67 11.79 10.76
CA GLU A 3 -2.64 10.70 10.65
C GLU A 3 -3.38 10.81 9.32
N ALA A 4 -3.55 9.68 8.63
CA ALA A 4 -4.26 9.59 7.37
C ALA A 4 -5.00 8.26 7.26
N THR A 5 -6.16 8.28 6.61
CA THR A 5 -6.96 7.08 6.33
C THR A 5 -6.73 6.63 4.90
N LEU A 6 -6.33 5.38 4.70
CA LEU A 6 -6.23 4.77 3.37
C LEU A 6 -7.62 4.33 2.90
N CYS A 7 -8.09 4.93 1.80
CA CYS A 7 -9.34 4.56 1.15
C CYS A 7 -9.06 3.74 -0.11
N PHE A 8 -9.96 2.82 -0.47
CA PHE A 8 -9.86 2.01 -1.69
C PHE A 8 -11.05 2.29 -2.62
N LEU A 9 -10.78 2.47 -3.92
CA LEU A 9 -11.84 2.62 -4.91
C LEU A 9 -12.18 1.25 -5.48
N VAL A 10 -13.41 0.79 -5.24
CA VAL A 10 -13.87 -0.53 -5.67
C VAL A 10 -14.79 -0.45 -6.89
N GLN A 11 -14.72 -1.47 -7.76
CA GLN A 11 -15.60 -1.64 -8.92
C GLN A 11 -16.36 -2.97 -8.82
N GLY A 12 -17.65 -2.94 -9.16
CA GLY A 12 -18.57 -4.10 -9.13
C GLY A 12 -19.65 -4.02 -8.05
N ASN A 13 -20.73 -4.81 -8.20
CA ASN A 13 -21.74 -5.05 -7.16
C ASN A 13 -22.17 -6.53 -7.15
N PRO A 14 -21.66 -7.37 -6.23
CA PRO A 14 -20.71 -7.02 -5.17
C PRO A 14 -19.33 -6.64 -5.73
N PRO A 15 -18.52 -5.86 -4.98
CA PRO A 15 -17.16 -5.48 -5.37
C PRO A 15 -16.30 -6.68 -5.73
N ASN A 16 -15.65 -6.64 -6.90
CA ASN A 16 -14.74 -7.71 -7.33
C ASN A 16 -13.41 -7.19 -7.89
N ARG A 17 -13.22 -5.86 -7.92
CA ARG A 17 -12.02 -5.18 -8.39
C ARG A 17 -11.77 -3.96 -7.53
N VAL A 18 -10.51 -3.58 -7.41
CA VAL A 18 -10.07 -2.34 -6.77
C VAL A 18 -9.24 -1.57 -7.83
N LEU A 19 -9.15 -0.23 -7.79
CA LEU A 19 -8.62 0.60 -8.89
C LEU A 19 -7.35 1.41 -8.56
N LEU A 20 -6.17 1.01 -9.02
CA LEU A 20 -4.90 1.70 -8.73
C LEU A 20 -4.83 3.12 -9.33
N GLY A 21 -4.16 4.02 -8.61
CA GLY A 21 -3.73 5.32 -9.14
C GLY A 21 -2.30 5.23 -9.68
N LEU A 22 -2.03 5.84 -10.84
CA LEU A 22 -0.67 6.01 -11.36
C LEU A 22 -0.21 7.43 -11.07
N GLU A 23 0.92 7.58 -10.39
CA GLU A 23 1.54 8.88 -10.18
C GLU A 23 2.17 9.36 -11.49
N LYS A 24 1.67 10.49 -12.00
CA LYS A 24 2.04 11.01 -13.33
C LYS A 24 3.16 12.04 -13.29
N VAL A 25 3.39 12.68 -12.15
CA VAL A 25 4.31 13.82 -12.00
C VAL A 25 4.99 13.77 -10.62
N ASP A 26 6.13 14.45 -10.49
CA ASP A 26 6.90 14.61 -9.26
C ASP A 26 7.40 13.30 -8.61
N PHE A 27 7.50 13.27 -7.28
CA PHE A 27 8.04 12.16 -6.49
C PHE A 27 7.14 10.93 -6.59
N GLY A 28 7.72 9.80 -7.03
CA GLY A 28 6.97 8.58 -7.28
C GLY A 28 6.40 8.47 -8.69
N THR A 29 6.75 9.35 -9.63
CA THR A 29 6.35 9.25 -11.05
C THR A 29 6.58 7.84 -11.59
N GLY A 30 5.55 7.26 -12.21
CA GLY A 30 5.60 5.91 -12.78
C GLY A 30 5.29 4.80 -11.77
N LYS A 31 5.18 5.10 -10.47
CA LYS A 31 4.74 4.15 -9.45
C LYS A 31 3.22 4.12 -9.37
N TYR A 32 2.69 2.93 -9.13
CA TYR A 32 1.28 2.77 -8.78
C TYR A 32 1.09 2.90 -7.27
N ASN A 33 0.15 3.74 -6.87
CA ASN A 33 -0.37 3.81 -5.51
C ASN A 33 -1.74 3.15 -5.43
N GLY A 34 -2.09 2.66 -4.24
CA GLY A 34 -3.47 2.26 -3.95
C GLY A 34 -4.39 3.44 -4.24
N PHE A 35 -5.26 3.33 -5.23
CA PHE A 35 -6.66 3.06 -4.94
C PHE A 35 -7.14 1.65 -5.38
N GLY A 36 -6.22 0.68 -5.49
CA GLY A 36 -6.54 -0.75 -5.36
C GLY A 36 -6.23 -1.72 -6.52
N GLY A 37 -5.85 -2.95 -6.15
CA GLY A 37 -5.22 -3.96 -7.01
C GLY A 37 -6.07 -4.59 -8.12
N LYS A 38 -5.40 -4.85 -9.23
CA LYS A 38 -5.72 -5.94 -10.17
C LYS A 38 -5.49 -7.30 -9.48
N ASN A 39 -6.05 -8.38 -10.05
CA ASN A 39 -5.73 -9.76 -9.64
C ASN A 39 -4.22 -10.05 -9.69
N ASP A 40 -3.48 -9.30 -10.50
CA ASP A 40 -2.01 -9.26 -10.53
C ASP A 40 -1.54 -7.90 -10.00
N ILE A 41 -1.21 -7.84 -8.70
CA ILE A 41 -0.66 -6.64 -8.08
C ILE A 41 0.78 -6.45 -8.60
N PRO A 42 1.10 -5.34 -9.28
CA PRO A 42 2.43 -5.11 -9.85
C PRO A 42 3.41 -4.65 -8.77
N PHE A 43 3.68 -5.52 -7.80
CA PHE A 43 4.51 -5.25 -6.62
C PHE A 43 5.89 -4.68 -6.96
N GLU A 44 6.46 -5.05 -8.11
CA GLU A 44 7.73 -4.54 -8.63
C GLU A 44 7.71 -3.04 -9.01
N HIS A 45 6.52 -2.48 -9.27
CA HIS A 45 6.31 -1.09 -9.64
C HIS A 45 5.65 -0.26 -8.51
N MET A 46 5.56 -0.84 -7.32
CA MET A 46 4.98 -0.21 -6.14
C MET A 46 6.07 0.25 -5.19
N TRP A 47 5.70 1.12 -4.26
CA TRP A 47 6.57 1.43 -3.14
C TRP A 47 6.94 0.15 -2.36
N ARG A 48 8.18 0.10 -1.89
CA ARG A 48 8.76 -1.14 -1.34
C ARG A 48 8.06 -1.58 -0.05
N ASP A 49 7.52 -0.65 0.73
CA ASP A 49 6.70 -0.92 1.90
C ASP A 49 5.39 -1.65 1.55
N ASN A 50 4.83 -1.43 0.36
CA ASN A 50 3.60 -2.09 -0.09
C ASN A 50 3.74 -3.61 -0.13
N LEU A 51 4.96 -4.14 -0.30
CA LEU A 51 5.22 -5.58 -0.23
C LEU A 51 4.89 -6.19 1.13
N TYR A 52 4.94 -5.40 2.20
CA TYR A 52 4.84 -5.88 3.58
C TYR A 52 3.44 -5.71 4.17
N TRP A 53 2.79 -4.57 3.92
CA TRP A 53 1.48 -4.27 4.52
C TRP A 53 0.31 -4.70 3.63
N LEU A 54 0.41 -4.54 2.30
CA LEU A 54 -0.74 -4.73 1.40
C LEU A 54 -1.28 -6.16 1.39
N PRO A 55 -0.45 -7.23 1.32
CA PRO A 55 -0.98 -8.60 1.36
C PRO A 55 -1.77 -8.91 2.64
N ARG A 56 -1.34 -8.38 3.79
CA ARG A 56 -2.00 -8.59 5.09
C ARG A 56 -3.37 -7.92 5.14
N ILE A 57 -3.44 -6.66 4.70
CA ILE A 57 -4.72 -5.94 4.61
C ILE A 57 -5.69 -6.65 3.65
N LEU A 58 -5.19 -7.14 2.51
CA LEU A 58 -6.03 -7.89 1.55
C LEU A 58 -6.47 -9.26 2.08
N ALA A 59 -5.70 -9.87 2.99
CA ALA A 59 -6.10 -11.07 3.71
C ALA A 59 -7.13 -10.79 4.84
N GLY A 60 -7.47 -9.52 5.08
CA GLY A 60 -8.41 -9.10 6.11
C GLY A 60 -7.77 -8.80 7.47
N GLU A 61 -6.43 -8.82 7.56
CA GLU A 61 -5.73 -8.41 8.77
C GLU A 61 -5.85 -6.90 9.00
N ARG A 62 -5.83 -6.50 10.27
CA ARG A 62 -5.65 -5.11 10.70
C ARG A 62 -4.30 -5.00 11.35
N ILE A 63 -3.50 -4.02 10.93
CA ILE A 63 -2.12 -3.87 11.40
C ILE A 63 -1.81 -2.40 11.68
N ARG A 64 -0.85 -2.17 12.58
CA ARG A 64 -0.10 -0.93 12.66
C ARG A 64 1.31 -1.21 12.14
N ALA A 65 1.79 -0.40 11.21
CA ALA A 65 3.08 -0.59 10.58
C ALA A 65 3.87 0.72 10.50
N SER A 66 5.16 0.66 10.76
CA SER A 66 6.12 1.76 10.57
C SER A 66 7.26 1.29 9.68
N PHE A 67 7.61 2.11 8.69
CA PHE A 67 8.67 1.83 7.73
C PHE A 67 9.66 2.99 7.71
N THR A 68 10.95 2.67 7.72
CA THR A 68 12.03 3.62 7.46
C THR A 68 12.65 3.29 6.13
N PHE A 69 12.65 4.25 5.21
CA PHE A 69 13.32 4.10 3.92
C PHE A 69 14.83 4.34 4.05
N GLY A 70 15.61 3.63 3.24
CA GLY A 70 17.04 3.84 3.10
C GLY A 70 17.37 5.17 2.44
N GLU A 71 18.66 5.51 2.40
CA GLU A 71 19.14 6.77 1.79
C GLU A 71 18.81 6.88 0.30
N ASP A 72 18.58 5.74 -0.37
CA ASP A 72 18.13 5.67 -1.76
C ASP A 72 16.65 6.03 -1.96
N ASN A 73 15.89 6.24 -0.89
CA ASN A 73 14.44 6.44 -0.89
C ASN A 73 13.67 5.34 -1.64
N GLU A 74 14.24 4.15 -1.76
CA GLU A 74 13.68 3.01 -2.49
C GLU A 74 13.59 1.78 -1.58
N THR A 75 14.66 1.51 -0.83
CA THR A 75 14.73 0.33 0.04
C THR A 75 14.10 0.58 1.41
N VAL A 76 13.53 -0.47 2.01
CA VAL A 76 13.08 -0.43 3.42
C VAL A 76 14.28 -0.81 4.30
N ALA A 77 14.82 0.16 5.02
CA ALA A 77 15.96 -0.02 5.92
C ALA A 77 15.55 -0.58 7.30
N ALA A 78 14.35 -0.23 7.77
CA ALA A 78 13.76 -0.79 8.98
C ALA A 78 12.23 -0.91 8.87
N LEU A 79 11.66 -1.92 9.51
CA LEU A 79 10.21 -2.12 9.57
C LEU A 79 9.78 -2.63 10.94
N GLU A 80 8.64 -2.14 11.40
CA GLU A 80 7.93 -2.62 12.59
C GLU A 80 6.47 -2.84 12.20
N ILE A 81 5.93 -4.03 12.44
CA ILE A 81 4.54 -4.38 12.11
C ILE A 81 3.94 -5.14 13.29
N GLU A 82 2.79 -4.69 13.77
CA GLU A 82 1.99 -5.36 14.79
C GLU A 82 0.55 -5.56 14.31
N VAL A 83 -0.09 -6.65 14.73
CA VAL A 83 -1.54 -6.84 14.54
C VAL A 83 -2.25 -5.84 15.45
N TRP A 84 -3.26 -5.16 14.91
CA TRP A 84 -4.00 -4.12 15.61
C TRP A 84 -5.49 -4.46 15.67
N ASP A 85 -5.99 -4.70 16.88
CA ASP A 85 -7.36 -5.15 17.12
C ASP A 85 -8.38 -4.01 17.20
N GLY A 86 -7.98 -2.76 16.96
CA GLY A 86 -8.91 -1.64 16.81
C GLY A 86 -9.18 -0.80 18.07
N ALA A 87 -8.26 -0.77 19.04
CA ALA A 87 -8.32 0.15 20.18
C ALA A 87 -7.74 1.53 19.84
#